data_AF-A0A9E5EJW0-F1
#
_entry.id   AF-A0A9E5EJW0-F1
#
_cell.length_a   1.000
_cell.length_b   1.000
_cell.length_c   1.000
_cell.angle_alpha   90.00
_cell.angle_beta   90.00
_cell.angle_gamma   90.00
#
_symmetry.space_group_name_H-M   'P 1'
#
loop_
_entity.id
_entity.type
_entity.pdbx_description
1 polymer ?
#
loop_
_entity_poly.entity_id
_entity_poly.type
_entity_poly.pdbx_seq_one_letter_code
_entity_poly.pdbx_strand_id
1 'polypeptide(L)'
;MVPSGPATRWGWRMVTPRGLPPACPQPSWTRSRSSSDESPDKGSPRFLFRESGLPVGADLFPKTNPLTPEEWHHVAVTASRSSGVRLYVDGKEVAAKPDAIVTLSSLTDANDTINTVILGAEDDERKGVHWRLAGCLSGVQIYDVALHPEQITFLADPKNLGTPVP
;
A
#
# COMPACT_ATOMS: atom_id res chain seq x y z
N MET A 1 44.86 12.63 48.74
CA MET A 1 43.40 12.46 48.92
C MET A 1 42.67 13.49 48.09
N VAL A 2 42.04 13.06 47.01
CA VAL A 2 41.07 13.81 46.19
C VAL A 2 39.91 12.84 45.99
N PRO A 3 38.64 13.21 46.24
CA PRO A 3 37.54 12.25 46.15
C PRO A 3 37.15 11.99 44.70
N SER A 4 36.98 10.71 44.37
CA SER A 4 36.37 10.21 43.15
C SER A 4 34.85 10.47 43.17
N GLY A 5 34.37 11.38 42.32
CA GLY A 5 32.94 11.50 42.00
C GLY A 5 32.54 10.48 40.91
N PRO A 6 31.28 10.01 40.88
CA PRO A 6 30.85 9.03 39.89
C PRO A 6 30.77 9.66 38.49
N ALA A 7 31.44 9.01 37.53
CA ALA A 7 31.28 9.32 36.12
C ALA A 7 29.87 8.89 35.67
N THR A 8 28.98 9.85 35.46
CA THR A 8 27.70 9.62 34.79
C THR A 8 27.96 9.22 33.35
N ARG A 9 28.06 7.91 33.09
CA ARG A 9 28.05 7.35 31.75
C ARG A 9 26.65 7.58 31.17
N TRP A 10 26.52 8.60 30.33
CA TRP A 10 25.39 8.71 29.42
C TRP A 10 25.55 7.60 28.36
N GLY A 11 24.92 6.45 28.64
CA GLY A 11 24.82 5.36 27.69
C GLY A 11 23.96 5.79 26.52
N TRP A 12 24.52 5.72 25.32
CA TRP A 12 23.78 5.86 24.08
C TRP A 12 22.72 4.76 24.01
N ARG A 13 21.45 5.14 24.13
CA ARG A 13 20.33 4.25 23.83
C ARG A 13 20.35 4.06 22.31
N MET A 14 20.46 2.81 21.83
CA MET A 14 20.14 2.49 20.45
C MET A 14 18.72 2.97 20.18
N VAL A 15 18.59 4.10 19.49
CA VAL A 15 17.33 4.52 18.89
C VAL A 15 17.29 3.75 17.57
N THR A 16 16.54 2.65 17.54
CA THR A 16 16.12 2.04 16.28
C THR A 16 15.52 3.15 15.41
N PRO A 17 15.81 3.20 14.09
CA PRO A 17 15.24 4.22 13.21
C PRO A 17 13.71 4.19 13.36
N ARG A 18 13.14 5.23 14.00
CA ARG A 18 11.70 5.40 14.11
C ARG A 18 11.19 5.74 12.73
N GLY A 19 10.44 4.82 12.12
CA GLY A 19 9.77 5.10 10.85
C GLY A 19 8.61 4.16 10.60
N LEU A 20 8.73 2.90 11.02
CA LEU A 20 7.66 1.92 10.89
C LEU A 20 7.27 1.38 12.27
N PRO A 21 5.96 1.25 12.58
CA PRO A 21 5.52 0.56 13.80
C PRO A 21 6.06 -0.88 13.81
N PRO A 22 6.15 -1.53 15.00
CA PRO A 22 6.52 -2.94 15.08
C PRO A 22 5.66 -3.78 14.14
N ALA A 23 6.20 -4.92 13.68
CA ALA A 23 5.55 -5.84 12.74
C ALA A 23 4.04 -5.93 13.00
N CYS A 24 3.26 -5.70 11.96
CA CYS A 24 1.80 -5.58 12.06
C CYS A 24 1.22 -6.74 12.89
N PRO A 25 0.64 -6.48 14.07
CA PRO A 25 0.07 -7.54 14.87
C PRO A 25 -1.08 -8.17 14.07
N GLN A 26 -0.93 -9.45 13.75
CA GLN A 26 -1.96 -10.21 13.05
C GLN A 26 -3.25 -10.15 13.89
N PRO A 27 -4.40 -9.72 13.32
CA PRO A 27 -5.63 -9.67 14.09
C PRO A 27 -5.99 -11.07 14.60
N SER A 28 -6.43 -11.16 15.86
CA SER A 28 -6.74 -12.43 16.54
C SER A 28 -7.86 -13.26 15.88
N TRP A 29 -8.57 -12.68 14.92
CA TRP A 29 -9.60 -13.33 14.10
C TRP A 29 -9.03 -14.20 12.96
N THR A 30 -7.71 -14.27 12.80
CA THR A 30 -7.04 -15.04 11.73
C THR A 30 -7.06 -16.56 11.92
N ARG A 31 -7.53 -17.10 13.05
CA ARG A 31 -7.49 -18.56 13.30
C ARG A 31 -8.53 -19.41 12.56
N SER A 32 -9.39 -18.81 11.72
CA SER A 32 -10.27 -19.57 10.83
C SER A 32 -10.84 -18.69 9.71
N ARG A 33 -10.05 -18.35 8.69
CA ARG A 33 -10.65 -17.91 7.41
C ARG A 33 -11.00 -19.15 6.59
N SER A 34 -12.26 -19.27 6.18
CA SER A 34 -12.62 -20.20 5.12
C SER A 34 -11.94 -19.74 3.83
N SER A 35 -11.52 -20.68 2.99
CA SER A 35 -10.84 -20.41 1.70
C SER A 35 -11.63 -19.50 0.74
N SER A 36 -12.91 -19.24 1.02
CA SER A 36 -13.79 -18.34 0.27
C SER A 36 -13.56 -16.85 0.53
N ASP A 37 -12.98 -16.48 1.68
CA ASP A 37 -12.70 -15.09 2.07
C ASP A 37 -11.31 -14.61 1.63
N GLU A 38 -10.56 -15.50 0.99
CA GLU A 38 -9.21 -15.24 0.51
C GLU A 38 -9.25 -15.06 -1.01
N SER A 39 -8.67 -13.97 -1.50
CA SER A 39 -8.52 -13.74 -2.94
C SER A 39 -7.72 -14.89 -3.57
N PRO A 40 -8.07 -15.35 -4.78
CA PRO A 40 -7.35 -16.43 -5.47
C PRO A 40 -5.85 -16.16 -5.65
N ASP A 41 -5.45 -14.88 -5.70
CA ASP A 41 -4.06 -14.43 -5.86
C ASP A 41 -3.42 -14.06 -4.51
N LYS A 42 -3.41 -15.02 -3.58
CA LYS A 42 -2.95 -14.88 -2.18
C LYS A 42 -1.69 -14.01 -2.07
N GLY A 43 -1.85 -12.83 -1.48
CA GLY A 43 -0.76 -11.95 -1.09
C GLY A 43 -0.16 -11.10 -2.21
N SER A 44 -0.72 -11.07 -3.42
CA SER A 44 -0.26 -10.13 -4.47
C SER A 44 -0.96 -8.77 -4.32
N PRO A 45 -0.25 -7.64 -4.53
CA PRO A 45 -0.87 -6.33 -4.52
C PRO A 45 -1.74 -6.18 -5.77
N ARG A 46 -2.95 -5.65 -5.59
CA ARG A 46 -3.91 -5.42 -6.67
C ARG A 46 -4.37 -3.97 -6.64
N PHE A 47 -4.60 -3.42 -7.82
CA PHE A 47 -5.24 -2.13 -8.00
C PHE A 47 -6.39 -2.27 -8.97
N LEU A 48 -7.59 -2.13 -8.43
CA LEU A 48 -8.83 -2.15 -9.19
C LEU A 48 -9.16 -0.72 -9.60
N PHE A 49 -9.49 -0.53 -10.86
CA PHE A 49 -9.84 0.77 -11.41
C PHE A 49 -10.76 0.61 -12.61
N ARG A 50 -11.50 1.66 -12.96
CA ARG A 50 -12.34 1.63 -14.16
C ARG A 50 -11.60 2.22 -15.35
N GLU A 51 -11.41 1.43 -16.39
CA GLU A 51 -10.85 1.94 -17.64
C GLU A 51 -11.96 2.58 -18.48
N SER A 52 -11.75 3.83 -18.90
CA SER A 52 -12.74 4.54 -19.70
C SER A 52 -12.95 3.85 -21.04
N GLY A 53 -14.21 3.54 -21.38
CA GLY A 53 -14.56 2.85 -22.61
C GLY A 53 -14.68 1.33 -22.49
N LEU A 54 -14.37 0.74 -21.32
CA LEU A 54 -14.65 -0.67 -21.05
C LEU A 54 -15.96 -0.85 -20.25
N PRO A 55 -16.72 -1.93 -20.53
CA PRO A 55 -17.97 -2.23 -19.81
C PRO A 55 -17.75 -2.79 -18.40
N VAL A 56 -16.51 -3.15 -18.04
CA VAL A 56 -16.15 -3.76 -16.76
C VAL A 56 -14.93 -3.05 -16.15
N GLY A 57 -14.78 -3.18 -14.83
CA GLY A 57 -13.57 -2.76 -14.12
C GLY A 57 -12.32 -3.46 -14.68
N ALA A 58 -11.20 -2.77 -14.57
CA ALA A 58 -9.87 -3.27 -14.87
C ALA A 58 -9.12 -3.56 -13.57
N ASP A 59 -8.20 -4.51 -13.67
CA ASP A 59 -7.39 -4.99 -12.56
C ASP A 59 -5.93 -4.99 -12.97
N LEU A 60 -5.07 -4.48 -12.09
CA LEU A 60 -3.64 -4.44 -12.25
C LEU A 60 -2.95 -5.13 -11.06
N PHE A 61 -2.27 -6.22 -11.35
CA PHE A 61 -1.50 -7.00 -10.39
C PHE A 61 -0.22 -7.55 -11.06
N PRO A 62 0.84 -7.81 -10.29
CA PRO A 62 2.08 -8.36 -10.84
C PRO A 62 1.92 -9.85 -11.16
N LYS A 63 2.65 -10.33 -12.18
CA LYS A 63 2.63 -11.76 -12.57
C LYS A 63 3.25 -12.67 -11.51
N THR A 64 4.16 -12.14 -10.71
CA THR A 64 4.83 -12.83 -9.61
C THR A 64 4.61 -12.02 -8.35
N ASN A 65 4.33 -12.67 -7.21
CA ASN A 65 4.11 -11.96 -5.97
C ASN A 65 5.43 -11.34 -5.45
N PRO A 66 5.55 -10.00 -5.37
CA PRO A 66 6.74 -9.34 -4.83
C PRO A 66 6.70 -9.18 -3.30
N LEU A 67 5.57 -9.50 -2.65
CA LEU A 67 5.38 -9.28 -1.21
C LEU A 67 5.84 -10.50 -0.40
N THR A 68 6.65 -10.23 0.60
CA THR A 68 7.07 -11.17 1.63
C THR A 68 6.14 -11.04 2.83
N PRO A 69 5.63 -12.16 3.39
CA PRO A 69 4.77 -12.10 4.56
C PRO A 69 5.46 -11.46 5.78
N GLU A 70 4.68 -10.79 6.63
CA GLU A 70 5.13 -10.21 7.89
C GLU A 70 6.17 -9.07 7.78
N GLU A 71 6.46 -8.60 6.56
CA GLU A 71 7.32 -7.46 6.29
C GLU A 71 6.50 -6.22 5.87
N TRP A 72 7.04 -5.03 6.16
CA TRP A 72 6.48 -3.79 5.65
C TRP A 72 6.94 -3.58 4.21
N HIS A 73 5.97 -3.37 3.32
CA HIS A 73 6.23 -3.01 1.93
C HIS A 73 5.67 -1.63 1.60
N HIS A 74 6.38 -0.90 0.76
CA HIS A 74 5.86 0.32 0.15
C HIS A 74 5.14 -0.06 -1.15
N VAL A 75 3.85 0.22 -1.24
CA VAL A 75 3.04 0.00 -2.45
C VAL A 75 2.56 1.34 -2.98
N ALA A 76 2.81 1.60 -4.26
CA ALA A 76 2.37 2.83 -4.92
C ALA A 76 1.71 2.52 -6.26
N VAL A 77 0.72 3.34 -6.62
CA VAL A 77 0.07 3.31 -7.93
C VAL A 77 0.09 4.71 -8.50
N THR A 78 0.42 4.81 -9.78
CA THR A 78 0.28 6.05 -10.55
C THR A 78 -0.71 5.86 -11.66
N ALA A 79 -1.59 6.85 -11.87
CA ALA A 79 -2.51 6.90 -12.99
C ALA A 79 -2.34 8.25 -13.70
N SER A 80 -2.01 8.23 -15.00
CA SER A 80 -1.97 9.43 -15.83
C SER A 80 -2.52 9.15 -17.22
N ARG A 81 -3.10 10.16 -17.85
CA ARG A 81 -3.58 10.06 -19.24
C ARG A 81 -2.47 9.78 -20.25
N SER A 82 -1.23 10.14 -19.93
CA SER A 82 -0.08 10.04 -20.85
C SER A 82 0.72 8.75 -20.69
N SER A 83 0.64 8.12 -19.52
CA SER A 83 1.49 7.00 -19.12
C SER A 83 0.72 5.78 -18.61
N GLY A 84 -0.62 5.84 -18.68
CA GLY A 84 -1.53 4.81 -18.19
C GLY A 84 -1.46 4.61 -16.68
N VAL A 85 -1.70 3.37 -16.25
CA VAL A 85 -1.64 2.94 -14.85
C VAL A 85 -0.40 2.10 -14.59
N ARG A 86 0.32 2.37 -13.50
CA ARG A 86 1.54 1.63 -13.11
C ARG A 86 1.50 1.31 -11.62
N LEU A 87 1.95 0.12 -11.25
CA LEU A 87 2.00 -0.40 -9.89
C LEU A 87 3.45 -0.65 -9.50
N TYR A 88 3.82 -0.18 -8.31
CA TYR A 88 5.17 -0.25 -7.77
C TYR A 88 5.16 -0.91 -6.40
N VAL A 89 6.18 -1.72 -6.12
CA VAL A 89 6.46 -2.32 -4.82
C VAL A 89 7.91 -2.04 -4.47
N ASP A 90 8.14 -1.50 -3.27
CA ASP A 90 9.46 -1.14 -2.75
C ASP A 90 10.29 -0.30 -3.75
N GLY A 91 9.60 0.64 -4.40
CA GLY A 91 10.17 1.58 -5.38
C GLY A 91 10.35 1.02 -6.79
N LYS A 92 10.05 -0.27 -7.03
CA LYS A 92 10.22 -0.92 -8.33
C LYS A 92 8.88 -1.14 -9.02
N GLU A 93 8.79 -0.84 -10.31
CA GLU A 93 7.60 -1.16 -11.11
C GLU A 93 7.43 -2.68 -11.20
N VAL A 94 6.25 -3.19 -10.83
CA VAL A 94 5.94 -4.63 -10.85
C VAL A 94 4.79 -4.98 -11.81
N ALA A 95 4.00 -3.98 -12.24
CA ALA A 95 2.98 -4.13 -13.27
C ALA A 95 2.64 -2.78 -13.92
N ALA A 96 2.20 -2.81 -15.18
CA ALA A 96 1.72 -1.62 -15.88
C ALA A 96 0.63 -1.94 -16.91
N LYS A 97 -0.22 -0.96 -17.18
CA LYS A 97 -1.16 -0.86 -18.29
C LYS A 97 -0.96 0.51 -18.95
N PRO A 98 0.00 0.66 -19.88
CA PRO A 98 0.40 1.96 -20.43
C PRO A 98 -0.70 2.60 -21.29
N ASP A 99 -1.57 1.79 -21.89
CA ASP A 99 -2.64 2.25 -22.79
C ASP A 99 -3.97 2.51 -22.07
N ALA A 100 -4.01 2.31 -20.75
CA ALA A 100 -5.23 2.50 -19.97
C ALA A 100 -5.69 3.96 -20.00
N ILE A 101 -6.94 4.18 -20.41
CA ILE A 101 -7.56 5.50 -20.37
C ILE A 101 -8.10 5.75 -18.97
N VAL A 102 -7.36 6.53 -18.19
CA VAL A 102 -7.67 6.85 -16.79
C VAL A 102 -8.16 8.29 -16.62
N THR A 103 -9.27 8.45 -15.91
CA THR A 103 -9.86 9.73 -15.49
C THR A 103 -10.06 9.73 -13.98
N LEU A 104 -10.49 10.85 -13.37
CA LEU A 104 -10.81 10.86 -11.94
C LEU A 104 -11.93 9.86 -11.60
N SER A 105 -12.88 9.67 -12.52
CA SER A 105 -13.94 8.65 -12.40
C SER A 105 -13.44 7.22 -12.59
N SER A 106 -12.16 7.00 -12.89
CA SER A 106 -11.54 5.67 -12.90
C SER A 106 -11.19 5.17 -11.50
N LEU A 107 -11.10 6.07 -10.52
CA LEU A 107 -10.80 5.73 -9.12
C LEU A 107 -12.07 5.43 -8.30
N THR A 108 -13.23 5.55 -8.92
CA THR A 108 -14.55 5.27 -8.35
C THR A 108 -15.28 4.34 -9.31
N ASP A 109 -16.09 3.40 -8.83
CA ASP A 109 -16.98 2.72 -9.75
C ASP A 109 -18.12 3.65 -10.15
N ALA A 110 -18.31 3.89 -11.45
CA ALA A 110 -19.37 4.77 -11.96
C ALA A 110 -20.79 4.20 -11.75
N ASN A 111 -20.91 2.91 -11.41
CA ASN A 111 -22.18 2.27 -11.06
C ASN A 111 -22.35 2.05 -9.56
N ASP A 112 -21.29 2.22 -8.77
CA ASP A 112 -21.38 2.18 -7.33
C ASP A 112 -21.95 3.52 -6.85
N THR A 113 -23.08 3.44 -6.16
CA THR A 113 -23.67 4.59 -5.47
C THR A 113 -22.75 5.18 -4.40
N ILE A 114 -21.67 4.47 -4.06
CA ILE A 114 -20.68 4.83 -3.07
C ILE A 114 -19.42 5.30 -3.82
N ASN A 115 -19.27 6.62 -3.99
CA ASN A 115 -18.06 7.28 -4.52
C ASN A 115 -16.87 7.16 -3.53
N THR A 116 -16.53 5.95 -3.09
CA THR A 116 -15.52 5.69 -2.05
C THR A 116 -14.35 4.92 -2.62
N VAL A 117 -13.15 5.45 -2.39
CA VAL A 117 -11.90 4.69 -2.59
C VAL A 117 -11.73 3.75 -1.40
N ILE A 118 -11.69 2.45 -1.66
CA ILE A 118 -11.50 1.42 -0.62
C ILE A 118 -10.03 0.99 -0.61
N LEU A 119 -9.46 0.95 0.60
CA LEU A 119 -8.09 0.52 0.83
C LEU A 119 -8.09 -0.73 1.70
N GLY A 120 -7.36 -1.75 1.27
CA GLY A 120 -7.23 -3.00 2.03
C GLY A 120 -8.50 -3.87 2.01
N ALA A 121 -9.35 -3.72 1.01
CA ALA A 121 -10.43 -4.64 0.71
C ALA A 121 -10.86 -4.47 -0.77
N GLU A 122 -11.63 -5.42 -1.27
CA GLU A 122 -12.31 -5.32 -2.57
C GLU A 122 -13.81 -5.14 -2.32
N ASP A 123 -14.48 -4.33 -3.12
CA ASP A 123 -15.93 -4.23 -3.14
C ASP A 123 -16.43 -4.73 -4.50
N ASP A 124 -17.34 -5.70 -4.46
CA ASP A 124 -18.06 -6.21 -5.62
C ASP A 124 -19.50 -5.80 -5.42
N GLU A 125 -20.06 -5.05 -6.38
CA GLU A 125 -21.45 -4.56 -6.38
C GLU A 125 -22.48 -5.65 -5.99
N ARG A 126 -22.19 -6.94 -6.22
CA ARG A 126 -23.07 -8.06 -5.90
C ARG A 126 -22.86 -8.66 -4.51
N LYS A 127 -21.67 -8.53 -3.93
CA LYS A 127 -21.25 -9.18 -2.68
C LYS A 127 -20.91 -8.21 -1.55
N GLY A 128 -20.79 -6.92 -1.85
CA GLY A 128 -20.27 -5.91 -0.94
C GLY A 128 -18.78 -6.09 -0.67
N VAL A 129 -18.28 -5.37 0.36
CA VAL A 129 -16.87 -5.41 0.76
C VAL A 129 -16.45 -6.80 1.23
N HIS A 130 -15.51 -7.41 0.52
CA HIS A 130 -14.92 -8.71 0.78
C HIS A 130 -13.40 -8.70 0.49
N TRP A 131 -12.73 -9.84 0.64
CA TRP A 131 -11.26 -9.99 0.47
C TRP A 131 -10.42 -8.92 1.18
N ARG A 132 -10.73 -8.73 2.47
CA ARG A 132 -10.03 -7.78 3.33
C ARG A 132 -8.56 -8.17 3.51
N LEU A 133 -7.68 -7.19 3.40
CA LEU A 133 -6.27 -7.26 3.73
C LEU A 133 -6.11 -7.83 5.14
N ALA A 134 -5.39 -8.95 5.23
CA ALA A 134 -4.96 -9.53 6.48
C ALA A 134 -3.59 -8.93 6.86
N GLY A 135 -3.60 -7.65 7.25
CA GLY A 135 -2.38 -6.89 7.51
C GLY A 135 -2.68 -5.46 7.95
N CYS A 136 -1.64 -4.62 7.96
CA CYS A 136 -1.74 -3.22 8.37
C CYS A 136 -1.41 -2.32 7.19
N LEU A 137 -2.08 -1.18 7.16
CA LEU A 137 -1.73 -0.06 6.30
C LEU A 137 -1.21 1.08 7.19
N SER A 138 -0.22 1.81 6.71
CA SER A 138 0.31 2.99 7.39
C SER A 138 0.82 3.98 6.35
N GLY A 139 0.81 5.27 6.68
CA GLY A 139 1.39 6.32 5.83
C GLY A 139 0.71 6.50 4.47
N VAL A 140 -0.61 6.26 4.37
CA VAL A 140 -1.35 6.43 3.11
C VAL A 140 -1.32 7.88 2.67
N GLN A 141 -0.91 8.10 1.43
CA GLN A 141 -0.85 9.41 0.78
C GLN A 141 -1.53 9.34 -0.59
N ILE A 142 -2.28 10.38 -0.94
CA ILE A 142 -2.97 10.53 -2.22
C ILE A 142 -2.54 11.87 -2.81
N TYR A 143 -2.12 11.85 -4.07
CA TYR A 143 -1.65 13.02 -4.81
C TYR A 143 -2.59 13.30 -5.98
N ASP A 144 -2.69 14.57 -6.37
CA ASP A 144 -3.42 15.04 -7.55
C ASP A 144 -2.57 14.98 -8.83
N VAL A 145 -1.31 14.56 -8.70
CA VAL A 145 -0.34 14.40 -9.78
C VAL A 145 0.22 12.98 -9.79
N ALA A 146 0.47 12.44 -10.99
CA ALA A 146 1.19 11.19 -11.14
C ALA A 146 2.67 11.41 -10.77
N LEU A 147 3.12 10.79 -9.69
CA LEU A 147 4.51 10.85 -9.27
C LEU A 147 5.42 10.16 -10.30
N HIS A 148 6.63 10.71 -10.48
CA HIS A 148 7.65 10.09 -11.31
C HIS A 148 8.30 8.88 -10.61
N PRO A 149 8.88 7.91 -11.35
CA PRO A 149 9.50 6.72 -10.79
C PRO A 149 10.57 7.02 -9.73
N GLU A 150 11.35 8.09 -9.90
CA GLU A 150 12.36 8.53 -8.92
C GLU A 150 11.72 9.02 -7.62
N GLN A 151 10.56 9.68 -7.67
CA GLN A 151 9.84 10.12 -6.47
C GLN A 151 9.25 8.93 -5.72
N ILE A 152 8.77 7.93 -6.44
CA ILE A 152 8.27 6.67 -5.86
C ILE A 152 9.42 5.91 -5.19
N THR A 153 10.58 5.84 -5.85
CA THR A 153 11.79 5.24 -5.28
C THR A 153 12.23 5.96 -4.01
N PHE A 154 12.13 7.30 -4.00
CA PHE A 154 12.43 8.10 -2.83
C PHE A 154 11.46 7.81 -1.67
N LEU A 155 10.16 7.76 -1.92
CA LEU A 155 9.14 7.47 -0.89
C LEU A 155 9.18 6.03 -0.36
N ALA A 156 9.75 5.10 -1.14
CA ALA A 156 9.91 3.71 -0.71
C ALA A 156 10.93 3.54 0.43
N ASP A 157 11.85 4.49 0.64
CA ASP A 157 12.70 4.50 1.84
C ASP A 157 11.87 5.01 3.04
N PRO A 158 11.67 4.20 4.09
CA PRO A 158 10.89 4.59 5.27
C PRO A 158 11.39 5.85 5.97
N LYS A 159 12.66 6.24 5.78
CA LYS A 159 13.22 7.49 6.33
C LYS A 159 12.63 8.74 5.69
N ASN A 160 12.11 8.60 4.47
CA ASN A 160 11.53 9.68 3.69
C ASN A 160 10.02 9.79 3.88
N LEU A 161 9.41 8.83 4.59
CA LEU A 161 8.02 8.94 5.03
C LEU A 161 7.98 10.00 6.15
N GLY A 162 7.22 11.07 5.94
CA GLY A 162 7.02 12.11 6.95
C GLY A 162 6.61 11.50 8.29
N THR A 163 7.06 12.06 9.40
CA THR A 163 6.67 11.58 10.73
C THR A 163 5.15 11.62 10.84
N PRO A 164 4.47 10.54 11.30
CA PRO A 164 3.05 10.57 11.58
C PRO A 164 2.74 11.78 12.47
N VAL A 165 1.84 12.65 12.02
CA VAL A 165 1.34 13.74 12.86
C VAL A 165 0.56 13.06 14.00
N PRO A 166 0.94 13.29 15.28
CA PRO A 166 0.31 12.65 16.42
C PRO A 166 -1.16 13.07 16.62
#